data_AF-A0A2V9WSU1-F1
#
_entry.id   AF-A0A2V9WSU1-F1
#
_cell.length_a   1.000
_cell.length_b   1.000
_cell.length_c   1.000
_cell.angle_alpha   90.00
_cell.angle_beta   90.00
_cell.angle_gamma   90.00
#
_symmetry.space_group_name_H-M   'P 1'
#
loop_
_entity.id
_entity.type
_entity.pdbx_description
1 polymer ?
#
loop_
_entity_poly.entity_id
_entity_poly.type
_entity_poly.pdbx_seq_one_letter_code
_entity_poly.pdbx_strand_id
1 'polypeptide(L)' 'ANFAEQNRGSIRAGKYADLVMLSDDLFKIPAENIKDAKVVWTMVGGKEMWVGKYQAIIPGSK' A
#
# COMPACT_ATOMS: atom_id res chain seq x y z
N ALA A 1 -11.41 -17.98 -15.55
CA ALA A 1 -11.14 -17.68 -14.13
C ALA A 1 -9.68 -17.99 -13.85
N ASN A 2 -8.87 -17.00 -13.44
CA ASN A 2 -7.48 -17.25 -13.03
C ASN A 2 -7.48 -17.55 -11.52
N PHE A 3 -7.31 -18.82 -11.15
CA PHE A 3 -7.11 -19.24 -9.76
C PHE A 3 -5.70 -18.79 -9.30
N ALA A 4 -5.60 -17.55 -8.80
CA ALA A 4 -4.33 -16.96 -8.33
C ALA A 4 -4.11 -17.14 -6.82
N GLU A 5 -4.97 -17.88 -6.14
CA GLU A 5 -5.06 -17.96 -4.69
C GLU A 5 -3.89 -18.68 -4.03
N GLN A 6 -3.16 -19.51 -4.77
CA GLN A 6 -1.91 -20.11 -4.28
C GLN A 6 -0.81 -19.06 -4.09
N ASN A 7 -0.77 -18.03 -4.94
CA ASN A 7 0.40 -17.17 -5.06
C ASN A 7 0.13 -15.68 -4.75
N ARG A 8 -1.14 -15.23 -4.76
CA ARG A 8 -1.56 -13.82 -4.54
C ARG A 8 -2.89 -13.74 -3.77
N GLY A 9 -3.37 -12.52 -3.53
CA GLY A 9 -4.73 -12.26 -2.98
C GLY A 9 -4.86 -12.27 -1.46
N SER A 10 -3.77 -12.49 -0.70
CA SER A 10 -3.76 -12.41 0.76
C SER A 10 -2.35 -12.11 1.28
N ILE A 11 -2.23 -11.40 2.40
CA ILE A 11 -0.93 -11.13 3.04
C ILE A 11 -0.52 -12.36 3.87
N ARG A 12 0.29 -13.25 3.30
CA ARG A 12 0.81 -14.46 3.94
C ARG A 12 2.23 -14.78 3.45
N ALA A 13 3.07 -15.35 4.32
CA ALA A 13 4.40 -15.81 3.94
C ALA A 13 4.32 -16.88 2.83
N GLY A 14 5.26 -16.84 1.89
CA GLY A 14 5.29 -17.74 0.72
C GLY A 14 4.46 -17.30 -0.49
N LYS A 15 3.65 -16.23 -0.36
CA LYS A 15 2.96 -15.58 -1.49
C LYS A 15 3.75 -14.39 -2.02
N TYR A 16 3.47 -13.98 -3.26
CA TYR A 16 4.04 -12.76 -3.82
C TYR A 16 3.57 -11.55 -3.01
N ALA A 17 4.54 -10.75 -2.57
CA ALA A 17 4.28 -9.46 -1.93
C ALA A 17 4.09 -8.39 -3.00
N ASP A 18 2.85 -8.28 -3.47
CA ASP A 18 2.37 -7.21 -4.34
C ASP A 18 1.48 -6.29 -3.49
N LEU A 19 2.07 -5.19 -2.99
CA LEU A 19 1.47 -4.33 -1.98
C LEU A 19 1.58 -2.85 -2.38
N VAL A 20 0.57 -2.07 -2.01
CA VAL A 20 0.55 -0.61 -2.12
C VAL A 20 0.12 -0.05 -0.77
N MET A 21 0.84 0.95 -0.29
CA MET A 21 0.46 1.74 0.88
C MET A 21 -0.08 3.09 0.40
N LEU A 22 -1.22 3.49 0.96
CA LEU A 22 -1.84 4.78 0.70
C LEU A 22 -1.60 5.72 1.89
N SER A 23 -1.62 7.03 1.63
CA SER A 23 -1.53 8.06 2.68
C SER A 23 -2.71 8.02 3.64
N ASP A 24 -3.86 7.52 3.19
CA ASP A 24 -5.13 7.59 3.90
C ASP A 24 -5.83 6.22 3.91
N ASP A 25 -6.63 6.00 4.96
CA ASP A 25 -7.56 4.88 5.05
C ASP A 25 -8.84 5.22 4.28
N LEU A 26 -8.95 4.68 3.07
CA LEU A 26 -10.07 4.96 2.16
C LEU A 26 -11.44 4.56 2.73
N PHE A 27 -11.50 3.71 3.75
CA PHE A 27 -12.76 3.31 4.39
C PHE A 27 -13.21 4.25 5.50
N LYS A 28 -12.35 5.17 5.93
CA LYS A 28 -12.63 6.13 7.01
C LYS A 28 -12.81 7.55 6.53
N ILE A 29 -12.23 7.92 5.39
CA ILE A 29 -12.34 9.27 4.83
C ILE A 29 -13.66 9.47 4.07
N PRO A 30 -14.15 10.71 3.94
CA PRO A 30 -15.26 11.03 3.04
C PRO A 30 -14.93 10.63 1.59
N ALA A 31 -15.93 10.15 0.85
CA ALA A 31 -15.77 9.67 -0.52
C ALA A 31 -15.14 10.73 -1.46
N GLU A 32 -15.48 12.00 -1.23
CA GLU A 32 -14.96 13.14 -1.99
C GLU A 32 -13.43 13.30 -1.88
N ASN A 33 -12.84 12.83 -0.78
CA ASN A 33 -11.42 12.93 -0.48
C ASN A 33 -10.61 11.74 -1.02
N ILE A 34 -11.26 10.68 -1.49
CA ILE A 34 -10.58 9.48 -2.02
C ILE A 34 -9.66 9.85 -3.20
N LYS A 35 -10.06 10.84 -4.02
CA LYS A 35 -9.26 11.34 -5.16
C LYS A 35 -7.92 11.96 -4.75
N ASP A 36 -7.82 12.42 -3.51
CA ASP A 36 -6.66 13.13 -3.00
C ASP A 36 -5.64 12.18 -2.35
N ALA A 37 -6.06 10.97 -1.97
CA ALA A 37 -5.21 9.93 -1.44
C ALA A 37 -4.04 9.62 -2.39
N LYS A 38 -2.84 9.50 -1.83
CA LYS A 38 -1.61 9.23 -2.58
C LYS A 38 -1.10 7.84 -2.28
N VAL A 39 -0.55 7.18 -3.29
CA VAL A 39 0.36 6.07 -3.02
C VAL A 39 1.58 6.65 -2.32
N VAL A 40 2.01 6.05 -1.21
CA VAL A 40 3.23 6.45 -0.48
C VAL A 40 4.34 5.40 -0.57
N TRP A 41 3.98 4.16 -0.91
CA TRP A 41 4.92 3.07 -1.11
C TRP A 41 4.34 1.98 -1.99
N THR A 42 5.20 1.38 -2.82
CA THR A 42 4.84 0.26 -3.70
C THR A 42 5.89 -0.83 -3.63
N MET A 43 5.44 -2.06 -3.39
CA MET A 43 6.24 -3.27 -3.44
C MET A 43 5.64 -4.24 -4.46
N VAL A 44 6.48 -4.82 -5.33
CA VAL A 44 6.07 -5.83 -6.31
C VAL A 44 7.00 -7.02 -6.20
N GLY A 45 6.42 -8.22 -6.05
CA GLY A 45 7.18 -9.46 -5.86
C GLY A 45 8.18 -9.41 -4.71
N GLY A 46 7.91 -8.64 -3.65
CA GLY A 46 8.81 -8.48 -2.51
C GLY A 46 9.95 -7.46 -2.70
N LYS A 47 9.99 -6.76 -3.84
CA LYS A 47 10.96 -5.68 -4.08
C LYS A 47 10.28 -4.33 -3.99
N GLU A 48 10.94 -3.40 -3.32
CA GLU A 48 10.52 -2.00 -3.32
C GLU A 48 10.69 -1.43 -4.73
N MET A 49 9.59 -0.97 -5.30
CA MET A 49 9.57 -0.38 -6.65
C MET A 49 9.44 1.13 -6.61
N TRP A 50 8.80 1.65 -5.56
CA TRP A 50 8.57 3.08 -5.43
C TRP A 50 8.39 3.49 -3.96
N VAL A 51 9.03 4.61 -3.62
CA VAL A 51 8.85 5.32 -2.36
C VAL A 51 8.42 6.73 -2.69
N GLY A 52 7.28 7.13 -2.17
CA GLY A 52 6.78 8.48 -2.33
C GLY A 52 7.61 9.46 -1.54
N LYS A 53 7.65 10.70 -2.01
CA LYS A 53 8.13 11.84 -1.20
C LYS A 53 7.08 12.21 -0.16
N TYR A 54 6.62 11.26 0.64
CA TYR A 54 5.75 11.54 1.77
C TYR A 54 6.66 11.73 2.98
N GLN A 55 6.85 12.98 3.38
CA GLN A 55 7.38 13.28 4.71
C GLN A 55 6.30 12.86 5.69
N ALA A 56 6.40 11.62 6.17
CA ALA A 56 5.74 11.28 7.42
C ALA A 56 6.29 12.28 8.46
N ILE A 57 5.48 13.26 8.85
CA ILE A 57 5.69 13.97 10.10
C ILE A 57 5.49 12.88 11.15
N ILE A 58 6.56 12.18 11.51
CA ILE A 58 6.58 11.29 12.67
C ILE A 58 6.52 12.24 13.86
N PRO A 59 5.41 12.30 14.62
CA PRO A 59 5.38 13.08 15.85
C PRO A 59 6.31 12.37 16.83
N GLY A 60 7.55 12.84 16.97
CA GLY A 60 8.51 12.26 17.90
C GLY A 60 9.94 12.08 17.42
N SER A 61 10.31 12.46 16.18
CA SER A 61 11.73 12.55 15.82
C SER A 61 12.34 13.87 16.34
N LYS A 62 12.59 13.92 17.64
CA LYS A 62 13.75 14.65 18.20
C LYS A 62 14.66 13.62 18.84
#